data_AF-A0A2V5J5T7-F1
#
_entry.id   AF-A0A2V5J5T7-F1
#
_cell.length_a   1.000
_cell.length_b   1.000
_cell.length_c   1.000
_cell.angle_alpha   90.00
_cell.angle_beta   90.00
_cell.angle_gamma   90.00
#
_symmetry.space_group_name_H-M   'P 1'
#
loop_
_entity.id
_entity.type
_entity.pdbx_description
1 polymer ?
#
loop_
_entity_poly.entity_id
_entity_poly.type
_entity_poly.pdbx_seq_one_letter_code
_entity_poly.pdbx_strand_id
1 'polypeptide(L)'
;MAEKHFRIKKYKDHNRPKLKFVVRSNVTGGKWERRFFETQAEAKTYAAQKEIELLNQGTEGMNFPTELRVMAHRAGQLLSQYGKTIADAAQFYVKHLAAESRSIPVGQAVDELIANRRDTGFSRRYCGDLKIRLGRFAKTFAQRTASTITTKE
;
A
#
# COMPACT_ATOMS: atom_id res chain seq x y z
N MET A 1 -17.96 35.57 -9.81
CA MET A 1 -18.49 34.84 -8.63
C MET A 1 -17.96 33.41 -8.72
N ALA A 2 -17.23 32.92 -7.71
CA ALA A 2 -16.68 31.57 -7.75
C ALA A 2 -17.81 30.54 -7.95
N GLU A 3 -17.63 29.62 -8.89
CA GLU A 3 -18.64 28.63 -9.20
C GLU A 3 -18.74 27.63 -8.04
N LYS A 4 -19.86 27.63 -7.31
CA LYS A 4 -20.08 26.68 -6.22
C LYS A 4 -20.23 25.27 -6.78
N HIS A 5 -19.30 24.39 -6.41
CA HIS A 5 -19.28 22.97 -6.79
C HIS A 5 -20.44 22.19 -6.17
N PHE A 6 -20.95 22.67 -5.03
CA PHE A 6 -22.08 22.09 -4.30
C PHE A 6 -23.27 23.04 -4.30
N ARG A 7 -24.36 22.65 -4.96
CA ARG A 7 -25.58 23.47 -5.10
C ARG A 7 -26.71 22.87 -4.27
N ILE A 8 -27.19 23.64 -3.30
CA ILE A 8 -28.34 23.26 -2.45
C ILE A 8 -29.64 23.71 -3.13
N LYS A 9 -30.60 22.81 -3.28
CA LYS A 9 -31.96 23.11 -3.76
C LYS A 9 -33.00 22.56 -2.80
N LYS A 10 -34.18 23.18 -2.75
CA LYS A 10 -35.36 22.57 -2.12
C LYS A 10 -35.78 21.35 -2.94
N TYR A 11 -36.14 20.28 -2.25
CA TYR A 11 -36.60 19.03 -2.81
C TYR A 11 -38.04 18.80 -2.37
N LYS A 12 -38.90 18.37 -3.30
CA LYS A 12 -40.28 18.00 -3.02
C LYS A 12 -40.58 16.71 -3.75
N ASP A 13 -40.89 15.68 -3.00
CA ASP A 13 -41.22 14.36 -3.50
C ASP A 13 -42.35 13.80 -2.64
N HIS A 14 -43.41 13.32 -3.31
CA HIS A 14 -44.58 12.77 -2.65
C HIS A 14 -44.23 11.47 -1.90
N ASN A 15 -43.31 10.68 -2.44
CA ASN A 15 -42.92 9.38 -1.87
C ASN A 15 -41.90 9.52 -0.72
N ARG A 16 -41.26 10.69 -0.59
CA ARG A 16 -40.23 10.96 0.43
C ARG A 16 -40.44 12.34 1.07
N PRO A 17 -41.55 12.54 1.80
CA PRO A 17 -41.96 13.85 2.30
C PRO A 17 -41.00 14.45 3.35
N LYS A 18 -40.20 13.59 4.01
CA LYS A 18 -39.21 14.01 5.01
C LYS A 18 -38.02 14.74 4.38
N LEU A 19 -37.65 14.38 3.15
CA LEU A 19 -36.52 14.98 2.45
C LEU A 19 -36.94 16.30 1.80
N LYS A 20 -36.42 17.40 2.32
CA LYS A 20 -36.79 18.76 1.87
C LYS A 20 -35.68 19.47 1.12
N PHE A 21 -34.45 18.94 1.15
CA PHE A 21 -33.29 19.55 0.54
C PHE A 21 -32.47 18.53 -0.25
N VAL A 22 -31.85 18.98 -1.35
CA VAL A 22 -30.92 18.19 -2.16
C VAL A 22 -29.66 19.00 -2.43
N VAL A 23 -28.51 18.39 -2.20
CA VAL A 23 -27.20 18.89 -2.60
C VAL A 23 -26.82 18.22 -3.90
N ARG A 24 -26.56 19.02 -4.94
CA ARG A 24 -26.10 18.56 -6.25
C ARG A 24 -24.64 18.93 -6.44
N SER A 25 -23.84 17.99 -6.91
CA SER A 25 -22.41 18.21 -7.21
C SER A 25 -22.01 17.58 -8.54
N ASN A 26 -20.98 18.14 -9.17
CA ASN A 26 -20.34 17.60 -10.38
C ASN A 26 -18.83 17.76 -10.25
N VAL A 27 -18.25 17.11 -9.23
CA VAL A 27 -16.83 17.25 -8.90
C VAL A 27 -15.96 16.46 -9.87
N THR A 28 -16.43 15.30 -10.34
CA THR A 28 -15.66 14.37 -11.19
C THR A 28 -15.74 14.68 -12.69
N GLY A 29 -16.23 15.87 -13.08
CA GLY A 29 -16.20 16.34 -14.47
C GLY A 29 -17.05 15.53 -15.46
N GLY A 30 -18.17 14.96 -15.04
CA GLY A 30 -19.01 14.16 -15.95
C GLY A 30 -20.29 13.56 -15.39
N LYS A 31 -20.45 13.47 -14.07
CA LYS A 31 -21.65 12.90 -13.44
C LYS A 31 -22.16 13.78 -12.32
N TRP A 32 -23.45 14.11 -12.38
CA TRP A 32 -24.13 14.82 -11.31
C TRP A 32 -24.48 13.85 -10.17
N GLU A 33 -23.87 14.04 -9.02
CA GLU A 33 -24.25 13.36 -7.79
C GLU A 33 -25.30 14.18 -7.03
N ARG A 34 -26.23 13.47 -6.37
CA ARG A 34 -27.32 14.07 -5.60
C ARG A 34 -27.38 13.42 -4.23
N ARG A 35 -27.40 14.24 -3.18
CA ARG A 35 -27.62 13.77 -1.81
C ARG A 35 -28.76 14.56 -1.17
N PHE A 36 -29.67 13.85 -0.53
CA PHE A 36 -30.91 14.40 0.01
C PHE A 36 -30.84 14.52 1.53
N PHE A 37 -31.49 15.54 2.08
CA PHE A 37 -31.47 15.88 3.50
C PHE A 37 -32.85 16.34 3.97
N GLU A 38 -33.15 16.14 5.26
CA GLU A 38 -34.40 16.57 5.87
C GLU A 38 -34.36 18.06 6.21
N THR A 39 -33.21 18.54 6.68
CA THR A 39 -33.03 19.92 7.13
C THR A 39 -32.07 20.73 6.25
N GLN A 40 -32.28 22.05 6.21
CA GLN A 40 -31.39 22.95 5.47
C GLN A 40 -30.01 23.02 6.13
N ALA A 41 -29.96 22.90 7.46
CA ALA A 41 -28.72 22.93 8.22
C ALA A 41 -27.82 21.75 7.85
N GLU A 42 -28.35 20.53 7.81
CA GLU A 42 -27.60 19.33 7.36
C GLU A 42 -27.07 19.49 5.94
N ALA A 43 -27.91 19.95 5.00
CA ALA A 43 -27.50 20.16 3.62
C ALA A 43 -26.37 21.20 3.49
N LYS A 44 -26.41 22.28 4.31
CA LYS A 44 -25.36 23.30 4.36
C LYS A 44 -24.06 22.75 4.95
N THR A 45 -24.13 22.02 6.06
CA THR A 45 -22.95 21.40 6.69
C THR A 45 -22.28 20.41 5.74
N TYR A 46 -23.07 19.56 5.07
CA TYR A 46 -22.53 18.62 4.08
C TYR A 46 -21.88 19.32 2.89
N ALA A 47 -22.52 20.35 2.33
CA ALA A 47 -21.95 21.11 1.23
C ALA A 47 -20.63 21.80 1.64
N ALA A 48 -20.57 22.38 2.83
CA ALA A 48 -19.36 23.01 3.36
C ALA A 48 -18.24 21.99 3.59
N GLN A 49 -18.53 20.84 4.20
CA GLN A 49 -17.56 19.76 4.39
C GLN A 49 -16.97 19.27 3.07
N LYS A 50 -17.83 19.07 2.06
CA LYS A 50 -17.38 18.60 0.75
C LYS A 50 -16.61 19.66 -0.05
N GLU A 51 -16.90 20.94 0.16
CA GLU A 51 -16.12 22.02 -0.43
C GLU A 51 -14.72 22.12 0.20
N ILE A 52 -14.62 21.92 1.52
CA ILE A 52 -13.33 21.79 2.22
C ILE A 52 -12.56 20.57 1.73
N GLU A 53 -13.22 19.42 1.59
CA GLU A 53 -12.59 18.19 1.09
C GLU A 53 -12.06 18.37 -0.34
N LEU A 54 -12.84 19.01 -1.21
CA LEU A 54 -12.42 19.34 -2.58
C LEU A 54 -11.24 20.31 -2.60
N LEU A 55 -11.26 21.35 -1.76
CA LEU A 55 -10.16 22.29 -1.63
C LEU A 55 -8.89 21.60 -1.13
N ASN A 56 -9.02 20.72 -0.13
CA ASN A 56 -7.90 19.96 0.41
C ASN A 56 -7.33 19.01 -0.65
N GLN A 57 -8.17 18.26 -1.38
CA GLN A 57 -7.73 17.39 -2.46
C GLN A 57 -7.08 18.17 -3.62
N GLY A 58 -7.62 19.34 -3.97
CA GLY A 58 -7.01 20.22 -4.96
C GLY A 58 -5.64 20.76 -4.50
N THR A 59 -5.54 21.14 -3.23
CA THR A 59 -4.31 21.60 -2.59
C THR A 59 -3.27 20.48 -2.47
N GLU A 60 -3.69 19.27 -2.11
CA GLU A 60 -2.86 18.07 -2.09
C GLU A 60 -2.37 17.72 -3.49
N GLY A 61 -3.25 17.79 -4.50
CA GLY A 61 -2.88 17.57 -5.91
C GLY A 61 -1.91 18.62 -6.45
N MET A 62 -2.04 19.88 -6.00
CA MET A 62 -1.08 20.94 -6.31
C MET A 62 0.26 20.78 -5.59
N ASN A 63 0.23 20.37 -4.32
CA ASN A 63 1.42 20.14 -3.51
C ASN A 63 2.12 18.83 -3.84
N PHE A 64 1.47 17.93 -4.57
CA PHE A 64 2.05 16.66 -4.96
C PHE A 64 3.12 16.89 -6.06
N PRO A 65 4.40 16.61 -5.76
CA PRO A 65 5.50 16.91 -6.68
C PRO A 65 5.30 16.29 -8.06
N THR A 66 5.55 17.07 -9.12
CA THR A 66 5.42 16.60 -10.51
C THR A 66 6.26 15.36 -10.79
N GLU A 67 7.46 15.29 -10.20
CA GLU A 67 8.34 14.13 -10.34
C GLU A 67 7.70 12.85 -9.79
N LEU A 68 7.04 12.92 -8.64
CA LEU A 68 6.32 11.78 -8.05
C LEU A 68 5.13 11.36 -8.90
N ARG A 69 4.44 12.29 -9.58
CA ARG A 69 3.37 11.94 -10.54
C ARG A 69 3.90 11.14 -11.71
N VAL A 70 4.97 11.64 -12.32
CA VAL A 70 5.62 10.97 -13.46
C VAL A 70 6.14 9.60 -13.05
N MET A 71 6.75 9.49 -11.86
CA MET A 71 7.23 8.23 -11.30
C MET A 71 6.08 7.24 -11.09
N ALA A 72 4.99 7.66 -10.43
CA ALA A 72 3.83 6.81 -10.19
C ALA A 72 3.21 6.31 -11.50
N HIS A 73 3.06 7.20 -12.49
CA HIS A 73 2.54 6.81 -13.81
C HIS A 73 3.41 5.75 -14.49
N ARG A 74 4.74 5.97 -14.55
CA ARG A 74 5.69 5.03 -15.15
C ARG A 74 5.70 3.69 -14.42
N ALA A 75 5.71 3.71 -13.08
CA ALA A 75 5.65 2.50 -12.26
C ALA A 75 4.35 1.71 -12.51
N GLY A 76 3.22 2.41 -12.63
CA GLY A 76 1.94 1.82 -13.00
C GLY A 76 1.99 1.09 -14.34
N GLN A 77 2.58 1.71 -15.37
CA GLN A 77 2.73 1.10 -16.70
C GLN A 77 3.62 -0.16 -16.68
N LEU A 78 4.72 -0.13 -15.92
CA LEU A 78 5.60 -1.30 -15.77
C LEU A 78 4.92 -2.46 -15.04
N LEU A 79 4.01 -2.16 -14.11
CA LEU A 79 3.32 -3.19 -13.34
C LEU A 79 2.06 -3.70 -14.04
N SER A 80 1.42 -2.87 -14.89
CA SER A 80 0.22 -3.27 -15.63
C SER A 80 0.48 -4.44 -16.58
N GLN A 81 1.69 -4.56 -17.14
CA GLN A 81 2.07 -5.70 -17.98
C GLN A 81 2.03 -7.05 -17.23
N TYR A 82 2.08 -7.01 -15.89
CA TYR A 82 1.99 -8.17 -15.01
C TYR A 82 0.65 -8.22 -14.24
N GLY A 83 -0.29 -7.34 -14.56
CA GLY A 83 -1.57 -7.23 -13.84
C GLY A 83 -1.40 -6.83 -12.37
N LYS A 84 -0.36 -6.07 -12.03
CA LYS A 84 -0.05 -5.63 -10.66
C LYS A 84 -0.21 -4.13 -10.50
N THR A 85 -0.41 -3.71 -9.26
CA THR A 85 -0.51 -2.31 -8.87
C THR A 85 0.75 -1.84 -8.16
N ILE A 86 0.94 -0.52 -8.08
CA ILE A 86 2.03 0.09 -7.29
C ILE A 86 1.96 -0.34 -5.82
N ALA A 87 0.74 -0.52 -5.30
CA ALA A 87 0.52 -1.02 -3.94
C ALA A 87 1.05 -2.45 -3.75
N ASP A 88 0.81 -3.34 -4.72
CA ASP A 88 1.34 -4.71 -4.67
C ASP A 88 2.88 -4.72 -4.65
N ALA A 89 3.50 -3.89 -5.49
CA ALA A 89 4.96 -3.75 -5.54
C ALA A 89 5.53 -3.21 -4.22
N ALA A 90 4.91 -2.17 -3.66
CA ALA A 90 5.32 -1.60 -2.38
C ALA A 90 5.21 -2.61 -1.24
N GLN A 91 4.08 -3.32 -1.14
CA GLN A 91 3.89 -4.36 -0.12
C GLN A 91 4.90 -5.50 -0.26
N PHE A 92 5.17 -5.94 -1.48
CA PHE A 92 6.18 -6.95 -1.75
C PHE A 92 7.57 -6.47 -1.30
N TYR A 93 7.95 -5.25 -1.70
CA TYR A 93 9.28 -4.73 -1.41
C TYR A 93 9.49 -4.48 0.10
N VAL A 94 8.47 -3.98 0.81
CA VAL A 94 8.53 -3.85 2.28
C VAL A 94 8.71 -5.22 2.96
N LYS A 95 7.99 -6.26 2.51
CA LYS A 95 8.18 -7.62 3.02
C LYS A 95 9.59 -8.14 2.75
N HIS A 96 10.13 -7.87 1.56
CA HIS A 96 11.49 -8.24 1.20
C HIS A 96 12.52 -7.55 2.10
N LEU A 97 12.43 -6.23 2.25
CA LEU A 97 13.32 -5.44 3.13
C LEU A 97 13.24 -5.89 4.59
N ALA A 98 12.03 -6.21 5.10
CA ALA A 98 11.86 -6.71 6.46
C ALA A 98 12.45 -8.11 6.65
N ALA A 99 12.41 -8.96 5.62
CA ALA A 99 13.08 -10.27 5.64
C ALA A 99 14.60 -10.12 5.58
N GLU A 100 15.10 -9.17 4.78
CA GLU A 100 16.51 -8.84 4.68
C GLU A 100 17.06 -8.25 5.98
N SER A 101 16.35 -7.32 6.62
CA SER A 101 16.77 -6.70 7.88
C SER A 101 16.82 -7.69 9.06
N ARG A 102 16.04 -8.77 8.98
CA ARG A 102 16.02 -9.87 9.97
C ARG A 102 16.98 -11.00 9.62
N SER A 103 17.54 -10.98 8.42
CA SER A 103 18.42 -12.04 7.96
C SER A 103 19.83 -11.82 8.48
N ILE A 104 20.45 -12.93 8.84
CA ILE A 104 21.84 -13.00 9.27
C ILE A 104 22.72 -13.48 8.11
N PRO A 105 24.04 -13.26 8.17
CA PRO A 105 24.97 -13.83 7.20
C PRO A 105 24.84 -15.35 7.15
N VAL A 106 25.02 -15.97 5.96
CA VAL A 106 24.89 -17.43 5.80
C VAL A 106 25.81 -18.20 6.74
N GLY A 107 27.03 -17.71 6.98
CA GLY A 107 27.95 -18.35 7.92
C GLY A 107 27.33 -18.50 9.31
N GLN A 108 26.77 -17.39 9.81
CA GLN A 108 26.10 -17.36 11.10
C GLN A 108 24.83 -18.24 11.11
N ALA A 109 24.03 -18.23 10.05
CA ALA A 109 22.84 -19.08 9.94
C ALA A 109 23.18 -20.57 9.99
N VAL A 110 24.26 -20.99 9.34
CA VAL A 110 24.72 -22.38 9.34
C VAL A 110 25.22 -22.79 10.72
N ASP A 111 25.97 -21.92 11.40
CA ASP A 111 26.46 -22.19 12.76
C ASP A 111 25.31 -22.29 13.77
N GLU A 112 24.34 -21.37 13.74
CA GLU A 112 23.14 -21.39 14.59
C GLU A 112 22.28 -22.64 14.34
N LEU A 113 22.12 -23.06 13.08
CA LEU A 113 21.39 -24.29 12.73
C LEU A 113 22.08 -25.54 13.30
N ILE A 114 23.40 -25.65 13.17
CA ILE A 114 24.15 -26.79 13.70
C ILE A 114 24.10 -26.82 15.23
N ALA A 115 24.20 -25.67 15.89
CA ALA A 115 24.04 -25.55 17.34
C ALA A 115 22.64 -26.02 17.78
N ASN A 116 21.58 -25.51 17.14
CA ASN A 116 20.20 -25.92 17.44
C ASN A 116 19.97 -27.42 17.27
N ARG A 117 20.52 -28.04 16.22
CA ARG A 117 20.42 -29.50 15.99
C ARG A 117 21.17 -30.29 17.04
N ARG A 118 22.32 -29.81 17.50
CA ARG A 118 23.05 -30.43 18.60
C ARG A 118 22.25 -30.37 19.91
N ASP A 119 21.65 -29.23 20.21
CA ASP A 119 20.90 -29.01 21.47
C ASP A 119 19.57 -29.77 21.50
N THR A 120 18.96 -30.02 20.33
CA THR A 120 17.76 -30.86 20.19
C THR A 120 18.03 -32.37 20.21
N GLY A 121 19.28 -32.78 20.50
CA GLY A 121 19.63 -34.19 20.74
C GLY A 121 20.00 -34.98 19.49
N PHE A 122 20.23 -34.33 18.35
CA PHE A 122 20.70 -35.06 17.15
C PHE A 122 22.13 -35.60 17.34
N SER A 123 22.40 -36.73 16.69
CA SER A 123 23.70 -37.41 16.82
C SER A 123 24.86 -36.53 16.32
N ARG A 124 26.05 -36.70 16.93
CA ARG A 124 27.27 -36.01 16.49
C ARG A 124 27.60 -36.28 15.01
N ARG A 125 27.30 -37.48 14.53
CA ARG A 125 27.50 -37.87 13.12
C ARG A 125 26.60 -37.04 12.20
N TYR A 126 25.33 -36.87 12.56
CA TYR A 126 24.39 -36.04 11.80
C TYR A 126 24.84 -34.58 11.75
N CYS A 127 25.18 -33.98 12.89
CA CYS A 127 25.67 -32.60 12.94
C CYS A 127 26.98 -32.42 12.16
N GLY A 128 27.85 -33.44 12.16
CA GLY A 128 29.09 -33.46 11.37
C GLY A 128 28.84 -33.49 9.86
N ASP A 129 27.91 -34.33 9.39
CA ASP A 129 27.51 -34.35 7.97
C ASP A 129 26.90 -33.01 7.54
N LEU A 130 26.05 -32.43 8.40
CA LEU A 130 25.42 -31.14 8.18
C LEU A 130 26.48 -30.02 8.05
N LYS A 131 27.50 -30.04 8.91
CA LYS A 131 28.65 -29.12 8.84
C LYS A 131 29.44 -29.26 7.54
N ILE A 132 29.65 -30.47 7.04
CA ILE A 132 30.40 -30.70 5.79
C ILE A 132 29.61 -30.18 4.59
N ARG A 133 28.31 -30.52 4.50
CA ARG A 133 27.46 -30.13 3.38
C ARG A 133 27.22 -28.62 3.36
N LEU A 134 26.79 -28.06 4.48
CA LEU A 134 26.54 -26.62 4.58
C LEU A 134 27.81 -25.80 4.65
N GLY A 135 28.94 -26.37 5.09
CA GLY A 135 30.24 -25.68 5.11
C GLY A 135 30.75 -25.33 3.70
N ARG A 136 30.45 -26.14 2.69
CA ARG A 136 30.77 -25.80 1.29
C ARG A 136 29.92 -24.62 0.79
N PHE A 137 28.63 -24.63 1.11
CA PHE A 137 27.71 -23.53 0.79
C PHE A 137 28.10 -22.24 1.53
N ALA A 138 28.39 -22.33 2.83
CA ALA A 138 28.85 -21.22 3.64
C ALA A 138 30.18 -20.65 3.15
N LYS A 139 31.13 -21.47 2.66
CA LYS A 139 32.38 -20.93 2.09
C LYS A 139 32.14 -19.99 0.91
N THR A 140 31.18 -20.30 0.05
CA THR A 140 30.86 -19.48 -1.12
C THR A 140 30.07 -18.22 -0.74
N PHE A 141 29.22 -18.29 0.29
CA PHE A 141 28.25 -17.23 0.60
C PHE A 141 28.35 -16.65 2.03
N ALA A 142 29.47 -16.88 2.75
CA ALA A 142 29.60 -16.64 4.19
C ALA A 142 29.11 -15.27 4.65
N GLN A 143 29.47 -14.21 3.90
CA GLN A 143 29.19 -12.82 4.23
C GLN A 143 27.91 -12.28 3.58
N ARG A 144 27.24 -13.09 2.75
CA ARG A 144 25.99 -12.68 2.11
C ARG A 144 24.82 -12.94 3.04
N THR A 145 23.85 -12.03 3.01
CA THR A 145 22.60 -12.15 3.74
C THR A 145 21.78 -13.30 3.15
N ALA A 146 21.33 -14.23 3.99
CA ALA A 146 20.65 -15.45 3.53
C ALA A 146 19.41 -15.17 2.64
N SER A 147 18.66 -14.08 2.89
CA SER A 147 17.50 -13.67 2.10
C SER A 147 17.81 -13.22 0.66
N THR A 148 19.08 -12.94 0.35
CA THR A 148 19.50 -12.41 -0.96
C THR A 148 19.96 -13.51 -1.93
N ILE A 149 20.07 -14.75 -1.46
CA ILE A 149 20.52 -15.89 -2.27
C ILE A 149 19.33 -16.45 -3.05
N THR A 150 19.50 -16.62 -4.35
CA THR A 150 18.48 -17.16 -5.25
C THR A 150 18.96 -18.44 -5.93
N THR A 151 18.06 -19.21 -6.51
CA THR A 151 18.37 -20.48 -7.21
C THR A 151 19.11 -20.32 -8.53
N LYS A 152 19.37 -19.09 -8.98
CA LYS A 152 20.04 -18.79 -10.25
C LYS A 152 21.55 -18.59 -10.14
N GLU A 153 22.10 -18.75 -8.94
CA GLU A 153 23.54 -18.67 -8.66
C GLU A 153 24.24 -20.01 -8.84
#